data_AF-A0A7W1LSQ8-F1
#
_entry.id   AF-A0A7W1LSQ8-F1
#
_cell.length_a   1.000
_cell.length_b   1.000
_cell.length_c   1.000
_cell.angle_alpha   90.00
_cell.angle_beta   90.00
_cell.angle_gamma   90.00
#
_symmetry.space_group_name_H-M   'P 1'
#
loop_
_entity.id
_entity.type
_entity.pdbx_description
1 polymer ?
#
loop_
_entity_poly.entity_id
_entity_poly.type
_entity_poly.pdbx_seq_one_letter_code
_entity_poly.pdbx_strand_id
1 'polypeptide(L)'
;NWGWLEQSQFDVAVRGTARLEAAGIPYAYTLGSHDTRVVGRGGSTYVSDPECLERFGLQCSSPLLLRRTEEFNQNFQEYRYGGLAGAFETGKLDNVYSTFNAGGKKWMLLTLELWPRYEAISWARSVVAAHRDYNVIVQTHSYLNSDGSIQQGNGGYGTSTAQYLFDNLVKRYANIRLVFSGHVGTVAMRTDRGTQGNTVHSFLQTLHAPDNPVRVVSVNAATGTLRTWIYSPDLNRTDRVTTLTGIDWVDPGTT
;
A
#
# COMPACT_ATOMS: atom_id res chain seq x y z
N ASN A 1 18.07 -5.15 1.60
CA ASN A 1 17.17 -5.91 0.70
C ASN A 1 17.14 -5.23 -0.64
N TRP A 2 17.24 -5.95 -1.74
CA TRP A 2 17.25 -5.42 -3.12
C TRP A 2 16.77 -6.56 -4.01
N GLY A 3 15.49 -6.88 -3.93
CA GLY A 3 14.96 -8.20 -4.32
C GLY A 3 15.32 -8.62 -5.75
N TRP A 4 15.49 -7.66 -6.66
CA TRP A 4 15.88 -7.95 -8.04
C TRP A 4 17.34 -8.42 -8.23
N LEU A 5 18.27 -7.94 -7.39
CA LEU A 5 19.68 -8.38 -7.37
C LEU A 5 19.91 -9.60 -6.47
N GLU A 6 18.93 -9.96 -5.65
CA GLU A 6 18.97 -11.09 -4.72
C GLU A 6 17.57 -11.72 -4.59
N GLN A 7 17.15 -12.43 -5.64
CA GLN A 7 15.78 -12.94 -5.77
C GLN A 7 15.36 -13.93 -4.68
N SER A 8 16.31 -14.56 -3.99
CA SER A 8 16.04 -15.42 -2.83
C SER A 8 15.28 -14.70 -1.70
N GLN A 9 15.31 -13.37 -1.66
CA GLN A 9 14.50 -12.57 -0.74
C GLN A 9 13.00 -12.70 -1.05
N PHE A 10 12.61 -12.79 -2.33
CA PHE A 10 11.22 -13.06 -2.70
C PHE A 10 10.80 -14.48 -2.33
N ASP A 11 11.70 -15.48 -2.42
CA ASP A 11 11.38 -16.84 -1.98
C ASP A 11 11.03 -16.89 -0.48
N VAL A 12 11.70 -16.09 0.35
CA VAL A 12 11.36 -15.96 1.78
C VAL A 12 9.96 -15.40 1.94
N ALA A 13 9.62 -14.35 1.19
CA ALA A 13 8.30 -13.72 1.24
C ALA A 13 7.19 -14.68 0.76
N VAL A 14 7.41 -15.41 -0.35
CA VAL A 14 6.49 -16.45 -0.86
C VAL A 14 6.27 -17.56 0.18
N ARG A 15 7.33 -18.06 0.82
CA ARG A 15 7.18 -19.06 1.89
C ARG A 15 6.44 -18.50 3.11
N GLY A 16 6.66 -17.22 3.43
CA GLY A 16 5.98 -16.54 4.52
C GLY A 16 4.46 -16.44 4.32
N THR A 17 4.03 -16.08 3.11
CA THR A 17 2.60 -15.92 2.78
C THR A 17 1.87 -17.20 2.43
N ALA A 18 2.58 -18.29 2.11
CA ALA A 18 1.98 -19.61 1.92
C ALA A 18 1.11 -20.07 3.10
N ARG A 19 1.40 -19.60 4.32
CA ARG A 19 0.56 -19.87 5.50
C ARG A 19 -0.81 -19.18 5.44
N LEU A 20 -0.87 -17.96 4.90
CA LEU A 20 -2.12 -17.24 4.68
C LEU A 20 -2.91 -17.92 3.55
N GLU A 21 -2.23 -18.32 2.47
CA GLU A 21 -2.83 -19.08 1.36
C GLU A 21 -3.47 -20.37 1.85
N ALA A 22 -2.72 -21.19 2.60
CA ALA A 22 -3.22 -22.45 3.16
C ALA A 22 -4.40 -22.26 4.13
N ALA A 23 -4.48 -21.11 4.80
CA ALA A 23 -5.59 -20.75 5.68
C ALA A 23 -6.78 -20.11 4.93
N GLY A 24 -6.67 -19.90 3.61
CA GLY A 24 -7.69 -19.20 2.83
C GLY A 24 -7.84 -17.73 3.18
N ILE A 25 -6.83 -17.12 3.80
CA ILE A 25 -6.83 -15.71 4.18
C ILE A 25 -6.30 -14.88 2.99
N PRO A 26 -7.12 -14.02 2.37
CA PRO A 26 -6.66 -13.18 1.28
C PRO A 26 -5.63 -12.16 1.77
N TYR A 27 -4.64 -11.88 0.93
CA TYR A 27 -3.63 -10.86 1.19
C TYR A 27 -3.31 -10.09 -0.11
N ALA A 28 -2.66 -8.94 0.05
CA ALA A 28 -2.10 -8.19 -1.06
C ALA A 28 -0.78 -7.53 -0.61
N TYR A 29 0.22 -7.55 -1.48
CA TYR A 29 1.46 -6.79 -1.27
C TYR A 29 1.35 -5.38 -1.84
N THR A 30 2.10 -4.45 -1.24
CA THR A 30 2.38 -3.12 -1.77
C THR A 30 3.89 -3.00 -1.95
N LEU A 31 4.35 -2.67 -3.17
CA LEU A 31 5.78 -2.58 -3.46
C LEU A 31 6.41 -1.34 -2.83
N GLY A 32 7.54 -1.54 -2.17
CA GLY A 32 8.48 -0.49 -1.81
C GLY A 32 9.61 -0.32 -2.82
N SER A 33 10.50 0.65 -2.57
CA SER A 33 11.64 0.91 -3.45
C SER A 33 12.54 -0.31 -3.62
N HIS A 34 12.70 -1.11 -2.57
CA HIS A 34 13.54 -2.31 -2.52
C HIS A 34 12.96 -3.53 -3.27
N ASP A 35 11.69 -3.45 -3.69
CA ASP A 35 11.01 -4.47 -4.50
C ASP A 35 11.07 -4.16 -6.01
N THR A 36 11.75 -3.06 -6.37
CA THR A 36 11.93 -2.57 -7.74
C THR A 36 13.42 -2.58 -8.10
N ARG A 37 13.76 -2.28 -9.36
CA ARG A 37 15.16 -2.13 -9.78
C ARG A 37 15.82 -0.80 -9.41
N VAL A 38 15.12 0.11 -8.71
CA VAL A 38 15.67 1.43 -8.36
C VAL A 38 16.71 1.39 -7.25
N VAL A 39 16.72 0.32 -6.43
CA VAL A 39 17.64 0.16 -5.30
C VAL A 39 18.67 -0.93 -5.57
N GLY A 40 19.94 -0.61 -5.38
CA GLY A 40 21.08 -1.50 -5.54
C GLY A 40 21.55 -2.17 -4.25
N ARG A 41 22.69 -2.88 -4.35
CA ARG A 41 23.38 -3.48 -3.20
C ARG A 41 23.71 -2.40 -2.16
N GLY A 42 23.48 -2.72 -0.89
CA GLY A 42 23.67 -1.77 0.21
C GLY A 42 22.50 -0.78 0.41
N GLY A 43 21.47 -0.80 -0.44
CA GLY A 43 20.29 0.06 -0.29
C GLY A 43 20.38 1.43 -0.96
N SER A 44 21.48 1.72 -1.66
CA SER A 44 21.65 2.95 -2.44
C SER A 44 20.81 2.92 -3.73
N THR A 45 20.62 4.08 -4.37
CA THR A 45 19.99 4.11 -5.69
C THR A 45 20.88 3.42 -6.72
N TYR A 46 20.29 2.57 -7.56
CA TYR A 46 21.05 1.80 -8.55
C TYR A 46 21.59 2.66 -9.68
N VAL A 47 21.03 3.84 -9.93
CA VAL A 47 21.56 4.75 -10.96
C VAL A 47 22.97 5.28 -10.66
N SER A 48 23.41 5.20 -9.41
CA SER A 48 24.77 5.54 -9.00
C SER A 48 25.74 4.36 -9.13
N ASP A 49 25.24 3.17 -9.43
CA ASP A 49 26.07 1.99 -9.67
C ASP A 49 26.74 2.09 -11.04
N PRO A 50 28.07 1.88 -11.16
CA PRO A 50 28.77 1.90 -12.45
C PRO A 50 28.17 0.96 -13.50
N GLU A 51 27.57 -0.16 -13.08
CA GLU A 51 26.95 -1.14 -13.99
C GLU A 51 25.60 -0.67 -14.55
N CYS A 52 24.99 0.39 -14.01
CA CYS A 52 23.63 0.76 -14.40
C CYS A 52 23.52 1.18 -15.86
N LEU A 53 24.49 1.96 -16.36
CA LEU A 53 24.52 2.36 -17.77
C LEU A 53 24.79 1.16 -18.68
N GLU A 54 25.62 0.21 -18.24
CA GLU A 54 25.88 -1.02 -19.01
C GLU A 54 24.62 -1.90 -19.11
N ARG A 55 23.91 -2.08 -17.98
CA ARG A 55 22.73 -2.95 -17.92
C ARG A 55 21.48 -2.34 -18.53
N PHE A 56 21.27 -1.04 -18.37
CA PHE A 56 20.02 -0.37 -18.70
C PHE A 56 20.16 0.71 -19.78
N GLY A 57 21.37 1.08 -20.19
CA GLY A 57 21.59 2.15 -21.17
C GLY A 57 20.85 3.42 -20.77
N LEU A 58 20.09 3.99 -21.71
CA LEU A 58 19.28 5.19 -21.49
C LEU A 58 18.15 5.01 -20.46
N GLN A 59 17.85 3.78 -20.04
CA GLN A 59 16.87 3.47 -19.00
C GLN A 59 17.48 3.50 -17.59
N CYS A 60 18.79 3.76 -17.45
CA CYS A 60 19.44 4.01 -16.16
C CYS A 60 18.96 5.33 -15.55
N SER A 61 17.75 5.32 -14.99
CA SER A 61 17.03 6.49 -14.49
C SER A 61 16.11 6.07 -13.36
N SER A 62 16.15 6.77 -12.22
CA SER A 62 15.44 6.31 -11.03
C SER A 62 13.92 6.22 -11.22
N PRO A 63 13.24 7.19 -11.86
CA PRO A 63 11.82 7.05 -12.19
C PRO A 63 11.49 5.85 -13.08
N LEU A 64 12.39 5.47 -14.00
CA LEU A 64 12.18 4.31 -14.88
C LEU A 64 12.43 3.01 -14.14
N LEU A 65 13.53 2.91 -13.39
CA LEU A 65 13.88 1.73 -12.62
C LEU A 65 12.91 1.46 -11.45
N LEU A 66 12.27 2.50 -10.91
CA LEU A 66 11.20 2.37 -9.91
C LEU A 66 9.98 1.61 -10.47
N ARG A 67 9.79 1.58 -11.79
CA ARG A 67 8.68 0.86 -12.45
C ARG A 67 9.09 -0.49 -13.02
N ARG A 68 10.36 -0.88 -12.83
CA ARG A 68 10.89 -2.20 -13.16
C ARG A 68 10.68 -3.14 -11.98
N THR A 69 9.66 -3.98 -12.10
CA THR A 69 9.11 -4.84 -11.05
C THR A 69 8.97 -6.28 -11.55
N GLU A 70 9.73 -6.65 -12.56
CA GLU A 70 9.65 -7.95 -13.23
C GLU A 70 9.85 -9.09 -12.23
N GLU A 71 10.85 -9.00 -11.34
CA GLU A 71 11.16 -10.05 -10.37
C GLU A 71 10.05 -10.20 -9.31
N PHE A 72 9.45 -9.08 -8.89
CA PHE A 72 8.28 -9.12 -8.01
C PHE A 72 7.10 -9.82 -8.69
N ASN A 73 6.75 -9.41 -9.91
CA ASN A 73 5.59 -9.95 -10.64
C ASN A 73 5.80 -11.39 -11.14
N GLN A 74 7.04 -11.86 -11.26
CA GLN A 74 7.36 -13.27 -11.51
C GLN A 74 7.05 -14.15 -10.29
N ASN A 75 7.28 -13.64 -9.08
CA ASN A 75 7.08 -14.38 -7.82
C ASN A 75 5.65 -14.28 -7.29
N PHE A 76 5.03 -13.11 -7.43
CA PHE A 76 3.68 -12.83 -6.97
C PHE A 76 2.78 -12.65 -8.17
N GLN A 77 2.10 -13.73 -8.54
CA GLN A 77 1.16 -13.76 -9.66
C GLN A 77 -0.28 -13.58 -9.17
N GLU A 78 -1.14 -13.10 -10.08
CA GLU A 78 -2.55 -12.76 -9.82
C GLU A 78 -3.33 -13.87 -9.09
N TYR A 79 -3.10 -15.14 -9.44
CA TYR A 79 -3.82 -16.28 -8.86
C TYR A 79 -3.63 -16.43 -7.34
N ARG A 80 -2.58 -15.81 -6.76
CA ARG A 80 -2.32 -15.84 -5.32
C ARG A 80 -3.16 -14.83 -4.54
N TYR A 81 -3.77 -13.85 -5.22
CA TYR A 81 -4.45 -12.73 -4.59
C TYR A 81 -5.96 -12.98 -4.54
N GLY A 82 -6.49 -13.17 -3.33
CA GLY A 82 -7.92 -13.35 -3.13
C GLY A 82 -8.70 -12.08 -3.49
N GLY A 83 -9.78 -12.26 -4.27
CA GLY A 83 -10.71 -11.19 -4.61
C GLY A 83 -10.16 -10.13 -5.58
N LEU A 84 -9.04 -10.40 -6.26
CA LEU A 84 -8.50 -9.51 -7.29
C LEU A 84 -9.56 -9.25 -8.36
N ALA A 85 -9.85 -7.97 -8.60
CA ALA A 85 -10.95 -7.55 -9.47
C ALA A 85 -10.47 -6.69 -10.66
N GLY A 86 -9.27 -6.13 -10.60
CA GLY A 86 -8.66 -5.46 -11.74
C GLY A 86 -7.25 -4.94 -11.48
N ALA A 87 -6.55 -4.64 -12.57
CA ALA A 87 -5.20 -4.12 -12.59
C ALA A 87 -5.09 -2.93 -13.56
N PHE A 88 -4.16 -2.02 -13.30
CA PHE A 88 -3.83 -0.92 -14.22
C PHE A 88 -3.07 -1.42 -15.45
N GLU A 89 -2.03 -2.22 -15.21
CA GLU A 89 -1.18 -2.82 -16.24
C GLU A 89 -1.40 -4.34 -16.22
N THR A 90 -1.74 -4.94 -17.35
CA THR A 90 -1.95 -6.39 -17.45
C THR A 90 -0.71 -7.16 -17.03
N GLY A 91 -0.87 -8.16 -16.16
CA GLY A 91 0.24 -8.98 -15.66
C GLY A 91 1.12 -8.29 -14.62
N LYS A 92 0.70 -7.12 -14.11
CA LYS A 92 1.41 -6.41 -13.03
C LYS A 92 0.50 -6.18 -11.82
N LEU A 93 1.02 -6.51 -10.66
CA LEU A 93 0.39 -6.30 -9.35
C LEU A 93 0.77 -4.96 -8.71
N ASP A 94 1.50 -4.12 -9.44
CA ASP A 94 1.97 -2.81 -8.97
C ASP A 94 0.84 -1.87 -8.60
N ASN A 95 -0.25 -1.91 -9.37
CA ASN A 95 -1.46 -1.11 -9.16
C ASN A 95 -2.67 -1.98 -9.44
N VAL A 96 -3.34 -2.43 -8.39
CA VAL A 96 -4.46 -3.37 -8.46
C VAL A 96 -5.54 -3.02 -7.45
N TYR A 97 -6.73 -3.55 -7.66
CA TYR A 97 -7.74 -3.56 -6.61
C TYR A 97 -8.34 -4.94 -6.42
N SER A 98 -8.57 -5.26 -5.15
CA SER A 98 -9.33 -6.44 -4.73
C SER A 98 -10.63 -6.00 -4.06
N THR A 99 -11.66 -6.83 -4.16
CA THR A 99 -12.95 -6.58 -3.51
C THR A 99 -13.34 -7.73 -2.61
N PHE A 100 -14.05 -7.42 -1.53
CA PHE A 100 -14.59 -8.41 -0.61
C PHE A 100 -15.80 -7.87 0.15
N ASN A 101 -16.59 -8.77 0.73
CA ASN A 101 -17.74 -8.42 1.58
C ASN A 101 -17.45 -8.84 3.02
N ALA A 102 -17.66 -7.92 3.97
CA ALA A 102 -17.47 -8.19 5.39
C ALA A 102 -18.29 -7.22 6.24
N GLY A 103 -18.86 -7.71 7.34
CA GLY A 103 -19.64 -6.89 8.27
C GLY A 103 -20.87 -6.22 7.64
N GLY A 104 -21.48 -6.85 6.63
CA GLY A 104 -22.62 -6.28 5.88
C GLY A 104 -22.24 -5.14 4.92
N LYS A 105 -20.95 -4.87 4.71
CA LYS A 105 -20.46 -3.82 3.82
C LYS A 105 -19.66 -4.41 2.66
N LYS A 106 -19.58 -3.65 1.56
CA LYS A 106 -18.64 -3.89 0.45
C LYS A 106 -17.33 -3.16 0.73
N TRP A 107 -16.21 -3.81 0.43
CA TRP A 107 -14.87 -3.28 0.64
C TRP A 107 -14.03 -3.40 -0.62
N MET A 108 -13.19 -2.39 -0.84
CA MET A 108 -12.17 -2.40 -1.88
C MET A 108 -10.81 -2.10 -1.25
N LEU A 109 -9.84 -2.97 -1.50
CA LEU A 109 -8.44 -2.69 -1.24
C LEU A 109 -7.79 -2.23 -2.54
N LEU A 110 -7.44 -0.94 -2.62
CA LEU A 110 -6.75 -0.34 -3.74
C LEU A 110 -5.26 -0.24 -3.40
N THR A 111 -4.46 -1.09 -4.03
CA THR A 111 -3.00 -1.08 -3.94
C THR A 111 -2.44 -0.20 -5.03
N LEU A 112 -1.57 0.74 -4.65
CA LEU A 112 -0.87 1.61 -5.60
C LEU A 112 0.63 1.53 -5.42
N GLU A 113 1.35 1.62 -6.54
CA GLU A 113 2.80 1.62 -6.61
C GLU A 113 3.40 2.75 -5.75
N LEU A 114 4.66 2.63 -5.34
CA LEU A 114 5.34 3.68 -4.58
C LEU A 114 5.37 5.01 -5.36
N TRP A 115 4.94 6.10 -4.71
CA TRP A 115 4.74 7.43 -5.31
C TRP A 115 4.02 7.33 -6.67
N PRO A 116 2.73 6.95 -6.65
CA PRO A 116 2.03 6.48 -7.83
C PRO A 116 2.09 7.48 -8.97
N ARG A 117 2.50 7.06 -10.18
CA ARG A 117 2.58 7.99 -11.32
C ARG A 117 1.19 8.55 -11.66
N TYR A 118 1.16 9.67 -12.39
CA TYR A 118 -0.08 10.39 -12.70
C TYR A 118 -1.12 9.50 -13.39
N GLU A 119 -0.69 8.61 -14.28
CA GLU A 119 -1.52 7.67 -15.01
C GLU A 119 -2.15 6.62 -14.09
N ALA A 120 -1.39 6.10 -13.13
CA ALA A 120 -1.89 5.16 -12.13
C ALA A 120 -2.94 5.83 -11.22
N ILE A 121 -2.71 7.09 -10.83
CA ILE A 121 -3.68 7.88 -10.07
C ILE A 121 -4.94 8.15 -10.90
N SER A 122 -4.80 8.45 -12.18
CA SER A 122 -5.93 8.64 -13.10
C SER A 122 -6.77 7.37 -13.24
N TRP A 123 -6.12 6.22 -13.39
CA TRP A 123 -6.79 4.92 -13.40
C TRP A 123 -7.52 4.65 -12.07
N ALA A 124 -6.84 4.86 -10.94
CA ALA A 124 -7.42 4.69 -9.61
C ALA A 124 -8.66 5.55 -9.39
N ARG A 125 -8.65 6.79 -9.90
CA ARG A 125 -9.82 7.70 -9.85
C ARG A 125 -11.02 7.09 -10.57
N SER A 126 -10.82 6.49 -11.75
CA SER A 126 -11.89 5.80 -12.49
C SER A 126 -12.41 4.59 -11.73
N VAL A 127 -11.52 3.79 -11.13
CA VAL A 127 -11.89 2.62 -10.31
C VAL A 127 -12.73 3.06 -9.11
N VAL A 128 -12.25 4.01 -8.31
CA VAL A 128 -12.97 4.48 -7.10
C VAL A 128 -14.31 5.12 -7.47
N ALA A 129 -14.37 5.88 -8.57
CA ALA A 129 -15.60 6.49 -9.05
C ALA A 129 -16.67 5.48 -9.48
N ALA A 130 -16.25 4.32 -9.99
CA ALA A 130 -17.14 3.23 -10.42
C ALA A 130 -17.65 2.35 -9.25
N HIS A 131 -17.08 2.50 -8.05
CA HIS A 131 -17.36 1.65 -6.89
C HIS A 131 -17.83 2.49 -5.69
N ARG A 132 -18.79 3.40 -5.94
CA ARG A 132 -19.26 4.37 -4.94
C ARG A 132 -19.83 3.74 -3.68
N ASP A 133 -20.40 2.55 -3.79
CA ASP A 133 -21.00 1.79 -2.69
C ASP A 133 -20.01 0.89 -1.93
N TYR A 134 -18.70 1.06 -2.16
CA TYR A 134 -17.62 0.34 -1.47
C TYR A 134 -16.91 1.22 -0.44
N ASN A 135 -16.52 0.64 0.69
CA ASN A 135 -15.55 1.26 1.59
C ASN A 135 -14.14 1.02 1.04
N VAL A 136 -13.52 2.08 0.52
CA VAL A 136 -12.20 2.00 -0.12
C VAL A 136 -11.09 2.19 0.92
N ILE A 137 -10.18 1.22 0.93
CA ILE A 137 -8.91 1.21 1.64
C ILE A 137 -7.82 1.43 0.59
N VAL A 138 -7.04 2.50 0.72
CA VAL A 138 -5.86 2.73 -0.13
C VAL A 138 -4.62 2.23 0.60
N GLN A 139 -3.73 1.52 -0.09
CA GLN A 139 -2.39 1.25 0.42
C GLN A 139 -1.32 1.64 -0.60
N THR A 140 -0.27 2.30 -0.12
CA THR A 140 0.92 2.65 -0.89
C THR A 140 2.12 2.68 0.04
N HIS A 141 3.31 2.41 -0.47
CA HIS A 141 4.47 2.21 0.40
C HIS A 141 4.87 3.47 1.18
N SER A 142 4.76 4.66 0.58
CA SER A 142 5.13 5.92 1.24
C SER A 142 4.00 6.94 1.16
N TYR A 143 3.58 7.48 2.32
CA TYR A 143 2.50 8.46 2.39
C TYR A 143 2.66 9.46 3.54
N LEU A 144 2.73 9.00 4.80
CA LEU A 144 2.94 9.89 5.96
C LEU A 144 4.41 10.02 6.34
N ASN A 145 4.76 11.13 6.96
CA ASN A 145 5.99 11.35 7.72
C ASN A 145 5.86 10.81 9.16
N SER A 146 6.97 10.85 9.90
CA SER A 146 7.03 10.41 11.30
C SER A 146 6.16 11.23 12.25
N ASP A 147 5.89 12.49 11.91
CA ASP A 147 4.99 13.39 12.65
C ASP A 147 3.51 13.26 12.21
N GLY A 148 3.21 12.36 11.27
CA GLY A 148 1.86 12.17 10.71
C GLY A 148 1.47 13.21 9.66
N SER A 149 2.35 14.12 9.25
CA SER A 149 2.11 14.97 8.07
C SER A 149 2.17 14.16 6.78
N ILE A 150 1.49 14.59 5.72
CA ILE A 150 1.58 13.95 4.40
C ILE A 150 2.91 14.33 3.75
N GLN A 151 3.61 13.36 3.19
CA GLN A 151 4.89 13.57 2.53
C GLN A 151 4.74 14.50 1.31
N GLN A 152 5.62 15.50 1.27
CA GLN A 152 5.69 16.45 0.16
C GLN A 152 6.64 15.99 -0.95
N GLY A 153 7.65 15.20 -0.61
CA GLY A 153 8.64 14.67 -1.55
C GLY A 153 8.21 13.38 -2.26
N ASN A 154 8.99 13.00 -3.26
CA ASN A 154 8.88 11.78 -4.07
C ASN A 154 10.08 10.84 -3.85
N GLY A 155 10.83 11.06 -2.75
CA GLY A 155 12.07 10.35 -2.40
C GLY A 155 13.16 10.35 -3.46
N GLY A 156 13.11 11.29 -4.42
CA GLY A 156 14.08 11.35 -5.53
C GLY A 156 13.87 10.31 -6.63
N TYR A 157 12.85 9.44 -6.51
CA TYR A 157 12.55 8.40 -7.50
C TYR A 157 11.20 8.60 -8.19
N GLY A 158 10.18 9.04 -7.45
CA GLY A 158 8.80 9.11 -7.97
C GLY A 158 8.59 10.25 -8.97
N THR A 159 7.62 10.10 -9.87
CA THR A 159 7.16 11.19 -10.74
C THR A 159 6.06 12.04 -10.11
N SER A 160 5.49 11.58 -8.99
CA SER A 160 4.48 12.29 -8.19
C SER A 160 4.83 12.19 -6.70
N THR A 161 3.98 12.76 -5.84
CA THR A 161 4.19 12.81 -4.39
C THR A 161 2.98 12.23 -3.65
N ALA A 162 3.16 11.89 -2.37
CA ALA A 162 2.04 11.51 -1.52
C ALA A 162 1.00 12.64 -1.39
N GLN A 163 1.47 13.89 -1.36
CA GLN A 163 0.60 15.06 -1.41
C GLN A 163 -0.26 15.09 -2.68
N TYR A 164 0.33 14.81 -3.85
CA TYR A 164 -0.43 14.75 -5.10
C TYR A 164 -1.49 13.63 -5.07
N LEU A 165 -1.15 12.45 -4.53
CA LEU A 165 -2.11 11.36 -4.31
C LEU A 165 -3.25 11.79 -3.39
N PHE A 166 -2.94 12.48 -2.29
CA PHE A 166 -3.96 12.99 -1.38
C PHE A 166 -4.90 13.96 -2.08
N ASP A 167 -4.34 14.93 -2.78
CA ASP A 167 -5.09 16.02 -3.41
C ASP A 167 -5.97 15.55 -4.57
N ASN A 168 -5.52 14.54 -5.30
CA ASN A 168 -6.16 14.10 -6.55
C ASN A 168 -6.96 12.80 -6.42
N LEU A 169 -6.81 12.05 -5.34
CA LEU A 169 -7.57 10.82 -5.08
C LEU A 169 -8.15 10.82 -3.67
N VAL A 170 -7.31 10.71 -2.63
CA VAL A 170 -7.76 10.36 -1.26
C VAL A 170 -8.82 11.32 -0.74
N LYS A 171 -8.61 12.63 -0.84
CA LYS A 171 -9.57 13.62 -0.34
C LYS A 171 -10.74 13.87 -1.27
N ARG A 172 -10.75 13.31 -2.48
CA ARG A 172 -11.71 13.65 -3.55
C ARG A 172 -12.97 12.80 -3.54
N TYR A 173 -12.91 11.59 -2.99
CA TYR A 173 -13.99 10.61 -3.06
C TYR A 173 -14.55 10.28 -1.69
N ALA A 174 -15.88 10.35 -1.56
CA ALA A 174 -16.62 10.14 -0.31
C ALA A 174 -16.43 8.73 0.27
N ASN A 175 -16.14 7.76 -0.60
CA ASN A 175 -16.09 6.35 -0.29
C ASN A 175 -14.67 5.86 0.11
N ILE A 176 -13.65 6.72 0.04
CA ILE A 176 -12.33 6.45 0.62
C ILE A 176 -12.39 6.71 2.13
N ARG A 177 -12.04 5.69 2.91
CA ARG A 177 -12.12 5.72 4.38
C ARG A 177 -10.78 5.54 5.04
N LEU A 178 -9.93 4.67 4.50
CA LEU A 178 -8.66 4.30 5.13
C LEU A 178 -7.48 4.46 4.16
N VAL A 179 -6.32 4.86 4.68
CA VAL A 179 -5.04 4.82 3.97
C VAL A 179 -3.99 4.13 4.83
N PHE A 180 -3.24 3.19 4.26
CA PHE A 180 -2.11 2.54 4.92
C PHE A 180 -0.80 2.80 4.19
N SER A 181 0.25 3.06 4.96
CA SER A 181 1.59 3.32 4.44
C SER A 181 2.70 2.87 5.37
N GLY A 182 3.92 2.84 4.84
CA GLY A 182 5.13 2.48 5.55
C GLY A 182 6.28 3.46 5.26
N HIS A 183 7.44 2.93 4.89
CA HIS A 183 8.66 3.64 4.50
C HIS A 183 9.43 4.33 5.65
N VAL A 184 8.78 5.11 6.51
CA VAL A 184 9.46 6.07 7.41
C VAL A 184 10.07 5.44 8.69
N GLY A 185 9.88 4.14 8.91
CA GLY A 185 10.50 3.45 10.06
C GLY A 185 9.88 3.79 11.42
N THR A 186 8.61 4.20 11.46
CA THR A 186 7.88 4.47 12.71
C THR A 186 6.38 4.17 12.58
N VAL A 187 5.63 4.51 13.63
CA VAL A 187 4.17 4.58 13.67
C VAL A 187 3.71 6.03 13.69
N ALA A 188 2.69 6.34 12.91
CA ALA A 188 1.94 7.60 13.03
C ALA A 188 0.50 7.40 12.58
N MET A 189 -0.35 8.36 12.92
CA MET A 189 -1.74 8.41 12.46
C MET A 189 -2.09 9.83 12.04
N ARG A 190 -2.99 9.93 11.08
CA ARG A 190 -3.55 11.19 10.61
C ARG A 190 -5.03 11.01 10.32
N THR A 191 -5.83 12.02 10.63
CA THR A 191 -7.24 12.06 10.23
C THR A 191 -7.48 13.33 9.42
N ASP A 192 -8.09 13.18 8.24
CA ASP A 192 -8.41 14.28 7.34
C ASP A 192 -9.90 14.29 7.03
N ARG A 193 -10.43 15.47 6.68
CA ARG A 193 -11.75 15.59 6.08
C ARG A 193 -11.62 15.67 4.56
N GLY A 194 -12.26 14.75 3.87
CA GLY A 194 -12.40 14.77 2.42
C GLY A 194 -13.30 15.91 1.95
N THR A 195 -13.14 16.27 0.69
CA THR A 195 -13.90 17.35 0.02
C THR A 195 -15.39 17.04 -0.13
N GLN A 196 -15.79 15.77 0.02
CA GLN A 196 -17.19 15.33 0.05
C GLN A 196 -17.73 15.19 1.48
N GLY A 197 -16.99 15.67 2.49
CA GLY A 197 -17.39 15.65 3.89
C GLY A 197 -17.06 14.36 4.65
N ASN A 198 -16.61 13.31 3.96
CA ASN A 198 -16.14 12.06 4.57
C ASN A 198 -14.90 12.25 5.44
N THR A 199 -14.70 11.38 6.41
CA THR A 199 -13.48 11.31 7.21
C THR A 199 -12.57 10.21 6.67
N VAL A 200 -11.28 10.52 6.52
CA VAL A 200 -10.25 9.59 6.09
C VAL A 200 -9.25 9.38 7.22
N HIS A 201 -9.02 8.13 7.61
CA HIS A 201 -8.02 7.76 8.61
C HIS A 201 -6.79 7.13 7.93
N SER A 202 -5.65 7.76 8.10
CA SER A 202 -4.38 7.31 7.52
C SER A 202 -3.46 6.77 8.61
N PHE A 203 -2.84 5.63 8.34
CA PHE A 203 -1.96 4.93 9.28
C PHE A 203 -0.59 4.72 8.65
N LEU A 204 0.45 5.07 9.42
CA LEU A 204 1.83 4.74 9.14
C LEU A 204 2.24 3.55 10.03
N GLN A 205 2.88 2.55 9.42
CA GLN A 205 3.56 1.47 10.12
C GLN A 205 4.76 0.98 9.31
N THR A 206 5.95 1.13 9.87
CA THR A 206 7.15 0.40 9.46
C THR A 206 8.03 0.27 10.68
N LEU A 207 8.21 -0.94 11.20
CA LEU A 207 9.00 -1.18 12.40
C LEU A 207 9.98 -2.32 12.08
N HIS A 208 11.26 -1.98 12.02
CA HIS A 208 12.34 -2.93 11.80
C HIS A 208 12.80 -3.47 13.14
N ALA A 209 12.07 -4.46 13.68
CA ALA A 209 12.35 -5.03 14.98
C ALA A 209 12.29 -6.57 14.93
N PRO A 210 13.14 -7.25 15.72
CA PRO A 210 13.23 -8.71 15.69
C PRO A 210 11.97 -9.40 16.21
N ASP A 211 11.13 -8.69 16.96
CA ASP A 211 9.86 -9.19 17.52
C ASP A 211 8.66 -9.11 16.55
N ASN A 212 8.93 -8.79 15.28
CA ASN A 212 7.99 -8.77 14.16
C ASN A 212 6.66 -8.01 14.44
N PRO A 213 6.73 -6.74 14.87
CA PRO A 213 5.54 -5.97 15.24
C PRO A 213 4.63 -5.70 14.03
N VAL A 214 3.40 -6.21 14.11
CA VAL A 214 2.36 -6.03 13.09
C VAL A 214 1.26 -5.09 13.58
N ARG A 215 0.74 -4.25 12.69
CA ARG A 215 -0.48 -3.49 12.98
C ARG A 215 -1.69 -4.40 12.76
N VAL A 216 -2.53 -4.52 13.77
CA VAL A 216 -3.84 -5.14 13.65
C VAL A 216 -4.91 -4.05 13.62
N VAL A 217 -5.92 -4.25 12.79
CA VAL A 217 -7.09 -3.38 12.67
C VAL A 217 -8.34 -4.24 12.76
N SER A 218 -9.23 -3.92 13.68
CA SER A 218 -10.53 -4.54 13.86
C SER A 218 -11.60 -3.50 13.60
N VAL A 219 -12.51 -3.81 12.67
CA VAL A 219 -13.61 -2.93 12.27
C VAL A 219 -14.92 -3.53 12.73
N ASN A 220 -15.70 -2.74 13.47
CA ASN A 220 -17.11 -3.00 13.70
C ASN A 220 -17.92 -2.03 12.83
N ALA A 221 -18.42 -2.53 11.71
CA ALA A 221 -19.18 -1.73 10.75
C ALA A 221 -20.56 -1.34 11.26
N ALA A 222 -21.16 -2.15 12.16
CA ALA A 222 -22.48 -1.88 12.73
C ALA A 222 -22.45 -0.71 13.73
N THR A 223 -21.36 -0.56 14.48
CA THR A 223 -21.22 0.52 15.47
C THR A 223 -20.39 1.71 14.98
N GLY A 224 -19.84 1.64 13.77
CA GLY A 224 -18.96 2.69 13.25
C GLY A 224 -17.65 2.80 14.05
N THR A 225 -17.10 1.67 14.52
CA THR A 225 -15.91 1.65 15.37
C THR A 225 -14.75 0.97 14.66
N LEU A 226 -13.54 1.52 14.77
CA LEU A 226 -12.29 0.89 14.36
C LEU A 226 -11.33 0.88 15.54
N ARG A 227 -10.86 -0.30 15.93
CA ARG A 227 -9.80 -0.47 16.92
C ARG A 227 -8.52 -0.93 16.22
N THR A 228 -7.40 -0.30 16.51
CA THR A 228 -6.09 -0.70 15.99
C THR A 228 -5.03 -0.70 17.07
N TRP A 229 -4.06 -1.59 16.94
CA TRP A 229 -2.94 -1.74 17.86
C TRP A 229 -1.74 -2.33 17.12
N ILE A 230 -0.56 -2.21 17.71
CA ILE A 230 0.62 -2.95 17.28
C ILE A 230 0.74 -4.19 18.15
N TYR A 231 0.90 -5.35 17.53
CA TYR A 231 1.11 -6.63 18.20
C TYR A 231 2.47 -7.19 17.81
N SER A 232 3.31 -7.47 18.80
CA SER A 232 4.57 -8.19 18.62
C SER A 232 4.35 -9.66 18.99
N PRO A 233 4.22 -10.58 18.02
CA PRO A 233 3.91 -11.99 18.30
C PRO A 233 4.97 -12.67 19.15
N ASP A 234 6.25 -12.39 18.91
CA ASP A 234 7.35 -13.07 19.62
C ASP A 234 7.46 -12.64 21.09
N LEU A 235 6.99 -11.44 21.41
CA LEU A 235 6.93 -10.93 22.79
C LEU A 235 5.54 -11.08 23.41
N ASN A 236 4.55 -11.54 22.64
CA ASN A 236 3.14 -11.52 23.00
C ASN A 236 2.69 -10.16 23.61
N ARG A 237 3.12 -9.05 23.00
CA ARG A 237 2.91 -7.69 23.53
C ARG A 237 1.99 -6.89 22.62
N THR A 238 1.10 -6.11 23.23
CA THR A 238 0.24 -5.15 22.54
C THR A 238 0.61 -3.72 22.94
N ASP A 239 0.89 -2.88 21.95
CA ASP A 239 1.24 -1.47 22.12
C ASP A 239 0.36 -0.57 21.24
N ARG A 240 0.42 0.75 21.49
CA ARG A 240 -0.16 1.80 20.61
C ARG A 240 -1.62 1.53 20.23
N VAL A 241 -2.42 1.10 21.22
CA VAL A 241 -3.85 0.85 21.05
C VAL A 241 -4.57 2.17 20.81
N THR A 242 -5.46 2.20 19.82
CA THR A 242 -6.30 3.34 19.50
C THR A 242 -7.67 2.85 19.06
N THR A 243 -8.72 3.52 19.52
CA THR A 243 -10.11 3.28 19.09
C THR A 243 -10.66 4.55 18.48
N LEU A 244 -11.12 4.44 17.24
CA LEU A 244 -11.85 5.48 16.51
C LEU A 244 -13.33 5.12 16.52
N THR A 245 -14.19 6.10 16.73
CA THR A 245 -15.64 5.93 16.79
C THR A 245 -16.34 6.91 15.86
N GLY A 246 -17.62 6.69 15.57
CA GLY A 246 -18.39 7.56 14.68
C GLY A 246 -17.95 7.48 13.22
N ILE A 247 -17.31 6.38 12.82
CA ILE A 247 -16.95 6.15 11.43
C ILE A 247 -18.23 5.77 10.67
N ASP A 248 -18.61 6.64 9.75
CA ASP A 248 -19.71 6.43 8.82
C ASP A 248 -19.24 5.58 7.63
N TRP A 249 -19.47 4.26 7.70
CA TRP A 249 -19.12 3.32 6.64
C TRP A 249 -20.18 3.32 5.53
N VAL A 250 -19.74 3.37 4.28
CA VAL A 250 -20.58 3.32 3.08
C VAL A 250 -21.44 2.05 3.08
N ASP A 251 -22.75 2.21 2.93
CA ASP A 251 -23.70 1.11 2.78
C ASP A 251 -23.80 0.62 1.33
N PRO A 252 -23.92 -0.71 1.11
CA PRO A 252 -24.17 -1.24 -0.23
C PRO A 252 -25.40 -0.61 -0.89
N GLY A 253 -25.31 -0.31 -2.19
CA GLY A 253 -26.42 0.29 -2.95
C GLY A 253 -26.59 1.80 -2.79
N THR A 254 -25.71 2.49 -2.05
CA THR A 254 -25.63 3.95 -2.06
C THR A 254 -24.93 4.46 -3.34
N THR A 255 -25.61 5.29 -4.14
CA THR A 255 -25.10 5.82 -5.44
C THR A 255 -24.64 7.27 -5.35
#